data_AF-A0A7S4PU66-F1
#
_entry.id   AF-A0A7S4PU66-F1
#
_cell.length_a   1.000
_cell.length_b   1.000
_cell.length_c   1.000
_cell.angle_alpha   90.00
_cell.angle_beta   90.00
_cell.angle_gamma   90.00
#
_symmetry.space_group_name_H-M   'P 1'
#
loop_
_entity.id
_entity.type
_entity.pdbx_description
1 polymer ?
#
loop_
_entity_poly.entity_id
_entity_poly.type
_entity_poly.pdbx_seq_one_letter_code
_entity_poly.pdbx_strand_id
1 'polypeptide(L)'
;MADSSDGPGGSCTIGGVSLAISGGPDSPLIPTVPPVRGVMYESDSQSRLAALRWMMQKAKMKQDMFLLGAPGPLLRHLVLRFCELFRREVEHVGITRDTGEADLKQRCEIRDGSVVYVDQAPVRAALHGRVLVLEGIEKAERNVLPLLNNLLENREMALEDRRFLVAPERAAQLRREGGAAERLVPVHT
;
A
#
# COMPACT_ATOMS: atom_id res chain seq x y z
N MET A 1 5.92 34.51 -9.48
CA MET A 1 4.48 34.57 -9.18
C MET A 1 3.91 33.20 -9.51
N ALA A 2 3.69 32.36 -8.50
CA ALA A 2 3.07 31.05 -8.68
C ALA A 2 1.57 31.24 -8.45
N ASP A 3 0.80 30.97 -9.49
CA ASP A 3 -0.66 31.02 -9.49
C ASP A 3 -1.20 29.72 -8.87
N SER A 4 -1.87 29.83 -7.73
CA SER A 4 -2.47 28.71 -7.01
C SER A 4 -3.99 28.82 -7.11
N SER A 5 -4.57 28.10 -8.06
CA SER A 5 -6.01 27.83 -8.10
C SER A 5 -6.31 26.64 -7.18
N ASP A 6 -6.92 26.95 -6.03
CA ASP A 6 -7.22 26.01 -4.95
C ASP A 6 -8.63 25.44 -5.14
N GLY A 7 -8.71 24.25 -5.72
CA GLY A 7 -9.87 23.35 -5.58
C GLY A 7 -9.65 22.38 -4.42
N PRO A 8 -10.68 21.71 -3.89
CA PRO A 8 -10.57 20.87 -2.68
C PRO A 8 -9.71 19.59 -2.85
N GLY A 9 -9.04 19.44 -3.98
CA GLY A 9 -7.98 18.45 -4.20
C GLY A 9 -6.70 19.18 -4.63
N GLY A 10 -5.87 19.56 -3.67
CA GLY A 10 -4.56 20.13 -3.96
C GLY A 10 -3.69 19.14 -4.75
N SER A 11 -2.77 19.65 -5.57
CA SER A 11 -1.74 18.83 -6.23
C SER A 11 -0.37 19.25 -5.73
N CYS A 12 0.51 18.28 -5.44
CA CYS A 12 1.89 18.57 -5.07
C CYS A 12 2.80 18.33 -6.29
N THR A 13 3.69 19.29 -6.55
CA THR A 13 4.63 19.24 -7.68
C THR A 13 6.07 19.21 -7.18
N ILE A 14 6.84 18.20 -7.60
CA ILE A 14 8.26 18.08 -7.30
C ILE A 14 9.02 17.83 -8.61
N GLY A 15 9.96 18.72 -8.95
CA GLY A 15 10.83 18.56 -10.12
C GLY A 15 10.08 18.31 -11.44
N GLY A 16 8.98 19.04 -11.68
CA GLY A 16 8.15 18.94 -12.89
C GLY A 16 7.14 17.79 -12.91
N VAL A 17 7.09 16.94 -11.86
CA VAL A 17 6.09 15.89 -11.72
C VAL A 17 5.01 16.37 -10.75
N SER A 18 3.76 16.36 -11.19
CA SER A 18 2.60 16.69 -10.36
C SER A 18 1.76 15.44 -10.07
N LEU A 19 1.35 15.28 -8.82
CA LEU A 19 0.47 14.22 -8.35
C LEU A 19 -0.63 14.82 -7.48
N ALA A 20 -1.88 14.42 -7.73
CA ALA A 20 -3.03 14.85 -6.95
C ALA A 20 -2.96 14.29 -5.53
N ILE A 21 -3.35 15.10 -4.55
CA ILE A 21 -3.52 14.69 -3.17
C ILE A 21 -4.87 13.96 -3.10
N SER A 22 -4.82 12.65 -2.86
CA SER A 22 -6.00 11.77 -2.83
C SER A 22 -6.21 11.31 -1.39
N GLY A 23 -6.98 12.08 -0.61
CA GLY A 23 -7.31 11.69 0.76
C GLY A 23 -8.13 12.75 1.50
N GLY A 24 -9.11 12.29 2.28
CA GLY A 24 -9.80 13.14 3.26
C GLY A 24 -8.82 13.62 4.34
N PRO A 25 -9.03 14.81 4.92
CA PRO A 25 -8.08 15.42 5.86
C PRO A 25 -7.87 14.65 7.17
N ASP A 26 -8.79 13.75 7.57
CA ASP A 26 -8.89 13.28 8.96
C ASP A 26 -8.74 11.76 9.17
N SER A 27 -8.10 11.04 8.25
CA SER A 27 -7.88 9.60 8.47
C SER A 27 -6.71 9.33 9.44
N PRO A 28 -6.91 8.54 10.50
CA PRO A 28 -5.83 8.15 11.43
C PRO A 28 -4.81 7.20 10.78
N LEU A 29 -5.11 6.66 9.60
CA LEU A 29 -4.22 5.78 8.85
C LEU A 29 -3.27 6.55 7.92
N ILE A 30 -3.43 7.87 7.79
CA ILE A 30 -2.43 8.71 7.14
C ILE A 30 -1.27 8.87 8.12
N PRO A 31 -0.05 8.45 7.76
CA PRO A 31 1.08 8.53 8.67
C PRO A 31 1.43 9.99 8.94
N THR A 32 1.67 10.31 10.21
CA THR A 32 2.29 11.57 10.61
C THR A 32 3.77 11.31 10.85
N VAL A 33 4.63 11.87 10.01
CA VAL A 33 6.08 11.71 10.20
C VAL A 33 6.57 12.91 11.00
N PRO A 34 7.02 12.73 12.25
CA PRO A 34 7.54 13.85 13.02
C PRO A 34 8.71 14.49 12.27
N PRO A 35 8.84 15.83 12.31
CA PRO A 35 9.99 16.50 11.72
C PRO A 35 11.24 15.97 12.39
N VAL A 36 12.07 15.25 11.63
CA VAL A 36 13.29 14.64 12.14
C VAL A 36 14.26 15.78 12.49
N ARG A 37 14.39 16.11 13.78
CA ARG A 37 15.38 17.05 14.29
C ARG A 37 16.72 16.32 14.46
N GLY A 38 17.70 16.63 13.61
CA GLY A 38 19.06 16.11 13.74
C GLY A 38 19.87 16.18 12.44
N VAL A 39 21.12 16.63 12.56
CA VAL A 39 22.09 16.93 11.47
C VAL A 39 22.33 15.73 10.52
N MET A 40 22.11 14.49 10.97
CA MET A 40 22.30 13.27 10.16
C MET A 40 21.21 12.98 9.12
N TYR A 41 20.02 13.60 9.23
CA TYR A 41 18.92 13.43 8.26
C TYR A 41 18.72 14.64 7.34
N GLU A 42 19.47 15.71 7.57
CA GLU A 42 19.53 16.89 6.70
C GLU A 42 20.41 16.63 5.46
N SER A 43 21.28 15.63 5.52
CA SER A 43 22.46 15.48 4.67
C SER A 43 22.22 14.93 3.25
N ASP A 44 21.01 15.07 2.69
CA ASP A 44 20.82 15.16 1.23
C ASP A 44 19.35 15.46 0.91
N SER A 45 18.97 16.73 1.13
CA SER A 45 17.67 17.25 0.67
C SER A 45 17.41 16.93 -0.80
N GLN A 46 18.46 16.96 -1.65
CA GLN A 46 18.34 16.66 -3.07
C GLN A 46 18.12 15.17 -3.38
N SER A 47 18.88 14.25 -2.76
CA SER A 47 18.70 12.81 -2.99
C SER A 47 17.31 12.35 -2.52
N ARG A 48 16.82 12.89 -1.40
CA ARG A 48 15.44 12.64 -0.91
C ARG A 48 14.38 13.19 -1.84
N LEU A 49 14.54 14.42 -2.35
CA LEU A 49 13.63 15.01 -3.33
C LEU A 49 13.63 14.22 -4.64
N ALA A 50 14.79 13.73 -5.08
CA ALA A 50 14.90 12.88 -6.25
C ALA A 50 14.15 11.54 -6.06
N ALA A 51 14.27 10.93 -4.89
CA ALA A 51 13.55 9.71 -4.56
C ALA A 51 12.02 9.94 -4.44
N LEU A 52 11.59 11.04 -3.80
CA LEU A 52 10.18 11.44 -3.77
C LEU A 52 9.63 11.66 -5.19
N ARG A 53 10.38 12.38 -6.03
CA ARG A 53 10.03 12.60 -7.45
C ARG A 53 9.89 11.27 -8.20
N TRP A 54 10.81 10.33 -8.00
CA TRP A 54 10.74 9.00 -8.60
C TRP A 54 9.49 8.23 -8.14
N MET A 55 9.20 8.23 -6.84
CA MET A 55 7.98 7.61 -6.31
C MET A 55 6.70 8.25 -6.87
N MET A 56 6.67 9.58 -7.06
CA MET A 56 5.56 10.26 -7.71
C MET A 56 5.36 9.81 -9.17
N GLN A 57 6.45 9.63 -9.92
CA GLN A 57 6.38 9.12 -11.30
C GLN A 57 5.80 7.70 -11.32
N LYS A 58 6.26 6.84 -10.41
CA LYS A 58 5.77 5.46 -10.29
C LYS A 58 4.31 5.39 -9.87
N ALA A 59 3.91 6.19 -8.88
CA ALA A 59 2.52 6.30 -8.44
C ALA A 59 1.60 6.77 -9.57
N LYS A 60 2.03 7.75 -10.38
CA LYS A 60 1.27 8.22 -11.55
C LYS A 60 1.07 7.13 -12.61
N MET A 61 2.05 6.24 -12.74
CA MET A 61 1.98 5.07 -13.63
C MET A 61 1.24 3.87 -13.01
N LYS A 62 0.75 3.99 -11.76
CA LYS A 62 0.15 2.90 -10.98
C LYS A 62 1.06 1.67 -10.87
N GLN A 63 2.36 1.90 -10.73
CA GLN A 63 3.37 0.84 -10.59
C GLN A 63 3.76 0.62 -9.13
N ASP A 64 3.94 -0.63 -8.77
CA ASP A 64 4.52 -1.02 -7.48
C ASP A 64 5.99 -0.59 -7.40
N MET A 65 6.44 -0.29 -6.18
CA MET A 65 7.76 0.28 -5.93
C MET A 65 8.55 -0.64 -5.01
N PHE A 66 9.74 -1.02 -5.44
CA PHE A 66 10.70 -1.75 -4.61
C PHE A 66 11.87 -0.82 -4.27
N LEU A 67 12.01 -0.47 -2.99
CA LEU A 67 13.06 0.44 -2.53
C LEU A 67 14.26 -0.35 -2.00
N LEU A 68 15.44 0.00 -2.51
CA LEU A 68 16.73 -0.55 -2.09
C LEU A 68 17.58 0.54 -1.44
N GLY A 69 18.29 0.20 -0.38
CA GLY A 69 19.15 1.15 0.32
C GLY A 69 19.84 0.52 1.52
N ALA A 70 20.69 1.31 2.18
CA ALA A 70 21.36 0.89 3.39
C ALA A 70 20.34 0.52 4.49
N PRO A 71 20.66 -0.47 5.35
CA PRO A 71 19.79 -0.82 6.46
C PRO A 71 19.57 0.40 7.36
N GLY A 72 18.33 0.64 7.77
CA GLY A 72 17.97 1.75 8.64
C GLY A 72 16.57 2.30 8.35
N PRO A 73 16.14 3.29 9.15
CA PRO A 73 14.78 3.82 9.07
C PRO A 73 14.54 4.76 7.88
N LEU A 74 15.59 5.13 7.14
CA LEU A 74 15.54 6.17 6.11
C LEU A 74 14.53 5.85 4.99
N LEU A 75 14.54 4.62 4.46
CA LEU A 75 13.61 4.20 3.41
C LEU A 75 12.16 4.22 3.91
N ARG A 76 11.94 3.69 5.13
CA ARG A 76 10.62 3.71 5.75
C ARG A 76 10.13 5.15 5.95
N HIS A 77 10.97 6.03 6.48
CA HIS A 77 10.65 7.44 6.66
C HIS A 77 10.32 8.14 5.33
N LEU A 78 11.05 7.80 4.27
CA LEU A 78 10.81 8.34 2.93
C LEU A 78 9.42 7.92 2.40
N VAL A 79 9.05 6.65 2.54
CA VAL A 79 7.72 6.13 2.15
C VAL A 79 6.61 6.76 2.98
N LEU A 80 6.78 6.82 4.31
CA LEU A 80 5.79 7.42 5.19
C LEU A 80 5.61 8.91 4.88
N ARG A 81 6.71 9.63 4.60
CA ARG A 81 6.66 11.04 4.22
C ARG A 81 5.97 11.23 2.87
N PHE A 82 6.19 10.34 1.91
CA PHE A 82 5.45 10.33 0.66
C PHE A 82 3.95 10.18 0.91
N CYS A 83 3.55 9.19 1.72
CA CYS A 83 2.14 8.95 2.02
C CYS A 83 1.49 10.12 2.78
N GLU A 84 2.21 10.73 3.71
CA GLU A 84 1.80 11.95 4.43
C GLU A 84 1.54 13.11 3.46
N LEU A 85 2.49 13.39 2.54
CA LEU A 85 2.37 14.48 1.56
C LEU A 85 1.17 14.32 0.63
N PHE A 86 0.84 13.08 0.25
CA PHE A 86 -0.26 12.77 -0.66
C PHE A 86 -1.55 12.34 0.04
N ARG A 87 -1.58 12.42 1.38
CA ARG A 87 -2.71 11.99 2.24
C ARG A 87 -3.19 10.57 1.96
N ARG A 88 -2.25 9.66 1.75
CA ARG A 88 -2.54 8.25 1.49
C ARG A 88 -2.57 7.47 2.79
N GLU A 89 -3.64 6.73 3.01
CA GLU A 89 -3.75 5.76 4.09
C GLU A 89 -2.74 4.62 3.87
N VAL A 90 -2.13 4.15 4.96
CA VAL A 90 -1.11 3.11 4.92
C VAL A 90 -1.51 1.91 5.77
N GLU A 91 -1.30 0.72 5.22
CA GLU A 91 -1.29 -0.54 5.93
C GLU A 91 0.16 -1.05 5.95
N HIS A 92 0.74 -1.27 7.12
CA HIS A 92 2.13 -1.72 7.26
C HIS A 92 2.19 -3.19 7.68
N VAL A 93 3.11 -3.94 7.08
CA VAL A 93 3.46 -5.30 7.49
C VAL A 93 4.97 -5.44 7.56
N GLY A 94 5.47 -5.77 8.75
CA GLY A 94 6.84 -6.22 8.96
C GLY A 94 6.94 -7.72 8.76
N ILE A 95 7.60 -8.14 7.69
CA ILE A 95 7.86 -9.54 7.37
C ILE A 95 9.11 -10.01 8.13
N THR A 96 8.94 -11.13 8.82
CA THR A 96 9.97 -11.87 9.54
C THR A 96 9.97 -13.31 9.04
N ARG A 97 10.94 -14.12 9.50
CA ARG A 97 10.96 -15.55 9.19
C ARG A 97 9.78 -16.32 9.79
N ASP A 98 9.13 -15.75 10.81
CA ASP A 98 7.97 -16.35 11.47
C ASP A 98 6.64 -15.89 10.86
N THR A 99 6.67 -14.99 9.86
CA THR A 99 5.45 -14.49 9.22
C THR A 99 4.77 -15.60 8.42
N GLY A 100 3.54 -15.93 8.81
CA GLY A 100 2.74 -16.96 8.16
C GLY A 100 1.70 -16.40 7.18
N GLU A 101 1.00 -17.31 6.50
CA GLU A 101 -0.13 -16.95 5.63
C GLU A 101 -1.24 -16.21 6.39
N ALA A 102 -1.51 -16.62 7.63
CA ALA A 102 -2.54 -16.01 8.48
C ALA A 102 -2.24 -14.55 8.85
N ASP A 103 -0.97 -14.10 8.77
CA ASP A 103 -0.56 -12.70 9.01
C ASP A 103 -0.68 -11.82 7.76
N LEU A 104 -0.83 -12.44 6.58
CA LEU A 104 -0.91 -11.76 5.28
C LEU A 104 -2.32 -11.82 4.66
N LYS A 105 -3.10 -12.86 4.98
CA LYS A 105 -4.45 -13.09 4.46
C LYS A 105 -5.51 -12.77 5.51
N GLN A 106 -5.88 -13.77 6.30
CA GLN A 106 -6.94 -13.72 7.28
C GLN A 106 -6.53 -14.55 8.48
N ARG A 107 -6.74 -13.98 9.66
CA ARG A 107 -6.56 -14.70 10.91
C ARG A 107 -7.90 -15.29 11.34
N CYS A 108 -7.92 -16.58 11.63
CA CYS A 108 -9.07 -17.24 12.22
C CYS A 108 -9.09 -16.97 13.73
N GLU A 109 -10.16 -16.36 14.22
CA GLU A 109 -10.38 -16.07 15.63
C GLU A 109 -11.70 -16.66 16.08
N ILE A 110 -11.77 -17.16 17.32
CA ILE A 110 -13.02 -17.57 17.93
C ILE A 110 -13.55 -16.40 18.76
N ARG A 111 -14.73 -15.91 18.42
CA ARG A 111 -15.43 -14.85 19.16
C ARG A 111 -16.83 -15.35 19.49
N ASP A 112 -17.18 -15.33 20.77
CA ASP A 112 -18.50 -15.76 21.27
C ASP A 112 -18.95 -17.15 20.75
N GLY A 113 -18.01 -18.10 20.72
CA GLY A 113 -18.27 -19.47 20.26
C GLY A 113 -18.41 -19.63 18.75
N SER A 114 -18.23 -18.56 17.97
CA SER A 114 -18.26 -18.57 16.51
C SER A 114 -16.89 -18.29 15.90
N VAL A 115 -16.61 -18.91 14.76
CA VAL A 115 -15.38 -18.66 14.00
C VAL A 115 -15.54 -17.40 13.16
N VAL A 116 -14.62 -16.45 13.34
CA VAL A 116 -14.54 -15.19 12.60
C VAL A 116 -13.21 -15.12 11.86
N TYR A 117 -13.25 -14.71 10.59
CA TYR A 117 -12.06 -14.45 9.79
C TYR A 117 -11.75 -12.95 9.80
N VAL A 118 -10.59 -12.58 10.31
CA VAL A 118 -10.15 -11.19 10.45
C VAL A 118 -9.15 -10.85 9.34
N ASP A 119 -9.55 -9.92 8.46
CA ASP A 119 -8.72 -9.44 7.35
C ASP A 119 -7.45 -8.78 7.85
N GLN A 120 -6.31 -9.24 7.33
CA GLN A 120 -5.00 -8.66 7.63
C GLN A 120 -4.67 -7.47 6.72
N ALA A 121 -3.58 -6.79 7.03
CA ALA A 121 -3.16 -5.55 6.36
C ALA A 121 -3.15 -5.63 4.81
N PRO A 122 -2.62 -6.69 4.16
CA PRO A 122 -2.66 -6.78 2.70
C PRO A 122 -4.07 -6.86 2.12
N VAL A 123 -4.96 -7.61 2.79
CA VAL A 123 -6.37 -7.71 2.41
C VAL A 123 -7.08 -6.38 2.59
N ARG A 124 -6.92 -5.71 3.74
CA ARG A 124 -7.51 -4.38 3.98
C ARG A 124 -7.01 -3.34 2.99
N ALA A 125 -5.71 -3.37 2.66
CA ALA A 125 -5.14 -2.48 1.66
C ALA A 125 -5.79 -2.69 0.28
N ALA A 126 -5.92 -3.94 -0.14
CA ALA A 126 -6.57 -4.30 -1.39
C ALA A 126 -8.06 -3.93 -1.43
N LEU A 127 -8.78 -4.08 -0.31
CA LEU A 127 -10.20 -3.77 -0.20
C LEU A 127 -10.52 -2.27 -0.13
N HIS A 128 -9.63 -1.48 0.45
CA HIS A 128 -9.88 -0.06 0.71
C HIS A 128 -9.06 0.88 -0.20
N GLY A 129 -8.14 0.35 -1.01
CA GLY A 129 -7.27 1.15 -1.88
C GLY A 129 -6.19 1.90 -1.10
N ARG A 130 -5.71 1.30 -0.01
CA ARG A 130 -4.64 1.87 0.83
C ARG A 130 -3.27 1.46 0.29
N VAL A 131 -2.25 2.24 0.64
CA VAL A 131 -0.87 1.87 0.32
C VAL A 131 -0.42 0.76 1.27
N LEU A 132 -0.07 -0.39 0.71
CA LEU A 132 0.54 -1.48 1.46
C LEU A 132 2.06 -1.29 1.52
N VAL A 133 2.61 -1.17 2.73
CA VAL A 133 4.05 -1.12 2.96
C VAL A 133 4.52 -2.46 3.51
N LEU A 134 5.21 -3.22 2.65
CA LEU A 134 5.87 -4.46 3.03
C LEU A 134 7.33 -4.18 3.38
N GLU A 135 7.73 -4.55 4.58
CA GLU A 135 9.10 -4.39 5.04
C GLU A 135 9.71 -5.74 5.39
N GLY A 136 10.98 -5.96 5.08
CA GLY A 136 11.64 -7.23 5.39
C GLY A 136 11.24 -8.36 4.44
N ILE A 137 10.80 -8.04 3.22
CA ILE A 137 10.40 -9.00 2.18
C ILE A 137 11.49 -10.03 1.87
N GLU A 138 12.77 -9.66 2.04
CA GLU A 138 13.92 -10.54 1.89
C GLU A 138 13.96 -11.66 2.94
N LYS A 139 13.19 -11.54 4.02
CA LYS A 139 13.07 -12.53 5.11
C LYS A 139 11.84 -13.41 4.95
N ALA A 140 11.04 -13.21 3.90
CA ALA A 140 9.85 -13.99 3.64
C ALA A 140 10.20 -15.48 3.43
N GLU A 141 9.54 -16.36 4.18
CA GLU A 141 9.70 -17.80 4.04
C GLU A 141 9.00 -18.33 2.78
N ARG A 142 9.42 -19.53 2.33
CA ARG A 142 8.93 -20.12 1.07
C ARG A 142 7.42 -20.32 1.00
N ASN A 143 6.76 -20.48 2.14
CA ASN A 143 5.32 -20.69 2.24
C ASN A 143 4.51 -19.41 1.93
N VAL A 144 5.05 -18.22 2.18
CA VAL A 144 4.33 -16.95 1.96
C VAL A 144 4.63 -16.30 0.60
N LEU A 145 5.75 -16.68 -0.04
CA LEU A 145 6.13 -16.12 -1.35
C LEU A 145 5.07 -16.31 -2.45
N PRO A 146 4.42 -17.49 -2.61
CA PRO A 146 3.39 -17.66 -3.64
C PRO A 146 2.18 -16.73 -3.43
N LEU A 147 1.80 -16.54 -2.16
CA LEU A 147 0.71 -15.65 -1.77
C LEU A 147 1.02 -14.20 -2.12
N LEU A 148 2.22 -13.73 -1.77
CA LEU A 148 2.67 -12.37 -2.09
C LEU A 148 2.83 -12.18 -3.60
N ASN A 149 3.37 -13.17 -4.31
CA ASN A 149 3.52 -13.08 -5.76
C ASN A 149 2.17 -12.94 -6.46
N ASN A 150 1.17 -13.76 -6.10
CA ASN A 150 -0.16 -13.68 -6.69
C ASN A 150 -0.84 -12.33 -6.40
N LEU A 151 -0.67 -11.81 -5.18
CA LEU A 151 -1.22 -10.50 -4.82
C LEU A 151 -0.54 -9.38 -5.60
N LEU A 152 0.79 -9.40 -5.71
CA LEU A 152 1.56 -8.32 -6.35
C LEU A 152 1.43 -8.34 -7.87
N GLU A 153 1.48 -9.54 -8.48
CA GLU A 153 1.47 -9.72 -9.93
C GLU A 153 0.06 -9.66 -10.52
N ASN A 154 -0.88 -10.43 -9.95
CA ASN A 154 -2.21 -10.61 -10.53
C ASN A 154 -3.31 -9.81 -9.80
N ARG A 155 -3.00 -9.21 -8.65
CA ARG A 155 -4.01 -8.62 -7.74
C ARG A 155 -5.08 -9.65 -7.35
N GLU A 156 -4.65 -10.90 -7.16
CA GLU A 156 -5.52 -12.03 -6.86
C GLU A 156 -5.17 -12.69 -5.53
N MET A 157 -6.20 -13.04 -4.75
CA MET A 157 -6.03 -13.72 -3.48
C MET A 157 -7.33 -14.42 -3.06
N ALA A 158 -7.26 -15.74 -2.85
CA ALA A 158 -8.35 -16.50 -2.25
C ALA A 158 -8.37 -16.32 -0.73
N LEU A 159 -9.51 -15.90 -0.17
CA LEU A 159 -9.70 -15.73 1.26
C LEU A 159 -10.38 -16.97 1.86
N GLU A 160 -10.16 -17.20 3.16
CA GLU A 160 -10.69 -18.35 3.91
C GLU A 160 -12.21 -18.29 4.07
N ASP A 161 -12.77 -17.08 4.10
CA ASP A 161 -14.22 -16.85 4.12
C ASP A 161 -14.91 -17.03 2.75
N ARG A 162 -14.19 -17.57 1.76
CA ARG A 162 -14.62 -17.84 0.38
C ARG A 162 -14.74 -16.60 -0.50
N ARG A 163 -14.36 -15.41 -0.04
CA ARG A 163 -14.16 -14.27 -0.94
C ARG A 163 -12.93 -14.51 -1.82
N PHE A 164 -12.96 -13.97 -3.02
CA PHE A 164 -11.82 -14.00 -3.93
C PHE A 164 -11.50 -12.58 -4.38
N LEU A 165 -10.35 -12.08 -3.93
CA LEU A 165 -9.80 -10.81 -4.42
C LEU A 165 -9.37 -11.00 -5.87
N VAL A 166 -9.73 -10.05 -6.73
CA VAL A 166 -9.44 -10.11 -8.16
C VAL A 166 -9.19 -8.71 -8.72
N ALA A 167 -8.33 -8.59 -9.74
CA ALA A 167 -8.11 -7.33 -10.43
C ALA A 167 -9.43 -6.72 -10.98
N PRO A 168 -9.63 -5.40 -10.94
CA PRO A 168 -10.86 -4.74 -11.42
C PRO A 168 -11.26 -5.13 -12.85
N GLU A 169 -10.27 -5.18 -13.74
CA GLU A 169 -10.46 -5.49 -15.16
C GLU A 169 -10.96 -6.92 -15.34
N ARG A 170 -10.34 -7.87 -14.61
CA ARG A 170 -10.73 -9.28 -14.62
C ARG A 170 -12.10 -9.49 -13.99
N ALA A 171 -12.42 -8.78 -12.90
CA ALA A 171 -13.74 -8.79 -12.28
C ALA A 171 -14.82 -8.31 -13.27
N ALA A 172 -14.55 -7.24 -14.02
CA ALA A 172 -15.46 -6.72 -15.03
C ALA A 172 -15.64 -7.70 -16.22
N GLN A 173 -14.59 -8.41 -16.60
CA GLN A 173 -14.68 -9.46 -17.62
C GLN A 173 -15.56 -10.64 -17.15
N LEU A 174 -15.30 -11.20 -15.97
CA LEU A 174 -16.04 -12.34 -15.43
C LEU A 174 -17.53 -12.05 -15.26
N ARG A 175 -17.88 -10.82 -14.87
CA ARG A 175 -19.28 -10.37 -14.79
C ARG A 175 -19.96 -10.34 -16.15
N ARG A 176 -19.25 -10.00 -17.22
CA ARG A 176 -19.78 -10.04 -18.60
C ARG A 176 -19.96 -11.47 -19.12
N GLU A 177 -19.11 -12.39 -18.69
CA GLU A 177 -19.12 -13.80 -19.08
C GLU A 177 -20.16 -14.64 -18.30
N GLY A 178 -20.91 -14.04 -17.36
CA GLY A 178 -21.93 -14.75 -16.58
C GLY A 178 -21.38 -15.67 -15.49
N GLY A 179 -20.10 -15.53 -15.13
CA GLY A 179 -19.48 -16.28 -14.04
C GLY A 179 -20.09 -15.93 -12.68
N ALA A 180 -20.05 -16.88 -11.74
CA ALA A 180 -20.60 -16.74 -10.39
C ALA A 180 -19.98 -15.54 -9.65
N ALA A 181 -20.66 -14.39 -9.73
CA ALA A 181 -20.18 -13.09 -9.28
C ALA A 181 -20.30 -12.88 -7.76
N GLU A 182 -20.96 -13.80 -7.04
CA GLU A 182 -21.44 -13.56 -5.68
C GLU A 182 -20.32 -13.42 -4.64
N ARG A 183 -19.08 -13.84 -4.95
CA ARG A 183 -17.93 -13.76 -4.03
C ARG A 183 -16.68 -13.11 -4.60
N LEU A 184 -16.79 -12.51 -5.79
CA LEU A 184 -15.68 -11.78 -6.41
C LEU A 184 -15.58 -10.37 -5.84
N VAL A 185 -14.44 -10.04 -5.25
CA VAL A 185 -14.17 -8.74 -4.67
C VAL A 185 -13.10 -8.02 -5.49
N PRO A 186 -13.45 -6.95 -6.23
CA PRO A 186 -12.46 -6.22 -7.02
C PRO A 186 -11.48 -5.48 -6.10
N VAL A 187 -10.18 -5.64 -6.38
CA VAL A 187 -9.11 -4.96 -5.65
C VAL A 187 -8.99 -3.51 -6.09
N HIS A 188 -8.80 -2.59 -5.16
CA HIS A 188 -8.47 -1.21 -5.49
C HIS A 188 -6.99 -1.08 -5.92
N THR A 189 -6.75 -0.35 -7.00
CA THR A 189 -5.41 -0.14 -7.62
C THR A 189 -5.08 1.34 -7.75
#